data_AF-A0A960BSL4-F1
#
_entry.id   AF-A0A960BSL4-F1
#
_cell.length_a   1.000
_cell.length_b   1.000
_cell.length_c   1.000
_cell.angle_alpha   90.00
_cell.angle_beta   90.00
_cell.angle_gamma   90.00
#
_symmetry.space_group_name_H-M   'P 1'
#
loop_
_entity.id
_entity.type
_entity.pdbx_description
1 polymer ?
#
loop_
_entity_poly.entity_id
_entity_poly.type
_entity_poly.pdbx_seq_one_letter_code
_entity_poly.pdbx_strand_id
1 'polypeptide(L)'
;MGGAPSSTYANWFLRVLAYIIDVIPLAILTGIGWLLGAPETQTVTTGNGFSVTTTSGLGIWYWLFWGLGLLWWVYNKGYLEGTTTQSIGKKALGMHTVGQMDGQPLGFGTAFGRLLLLYVDFFICYVGVLWPIWDKDRQCLLSDKITKAVVYKD
;
A
#
# COMPACT_ATOMS: atom_id res chain seq x y z
N MET A 1 18.73 -33.89 -5.96
CA MET A 1 17.82 -33.57 -4.84
C MET A 1 18.16 -32.17 -4.37
N GLY A 2 17.55 -31.15 -4.97
CA GLY A 2 17.79 -29.76 -4.59
C GLY A 2 17.05 -29.48 -3.30
N GLY A 3 17.78 -29.18 -2.22
CA GLY A 3 17.20 -28.83 -0.93
C GLY A 3 16.26 -27.65 -1.10
N ALA A 4 14.98 -27.85 -0.79
CA ALA A 4 14.05 -26.75 -0.64
C ALA A 4 14.67 -25.80 0.41
N PRO A 5 14.93 -24.52 0.09
CA PRO A 5 15.40 -23.58 1.09
C PRO A 5 14.38 -23.58 2.23
N SER A 6 14.88 -23.66 3.46
CA SER A 6 14.12 -23.61 4.71
C SER A 6 13.46 -22.24 4.85
N SER A 7 12.44 -22.01 4.02
CA SER A 7 11.80 -20.73 3.90
C SER A 7 10.88 -20.53 5.09
N THR A 8 11.34 -19.70 6.04
CA THR A 8 10.55 -19.36 7.21
C THR A 8 9.48 -18.37 6.78
N TYR A 9 8.21 -18.68 7.05
CA TYR A 9 7.11 -17.76 6.78
C TYR A 9 7.41 -16.37 7.38
N ALA A 10 7.28 -15.34 6.55
CA ALA A 10 7.54 -13.98 7.00
C ALA A 10 6.60 -13.60 8.15
N ASN A 11 7.19 -13.19 9.29
CA ASN A 11 6.44 -12.70 10.44
C ASN A 11 5.52 -11.54 10.03
N TRP A 12 4.32 -11.49 10.61
CA TRP A 12 3.34 -10.44 10.33
C TRP A 12 3.90 -9.02 10.46
N PHE A 13 4.68 -8.76 11.52
CA PHE A 13 5.33 -7.47 11.73
C PHE A 13 6.29 -7.08 10.60
N LEU A 14 6.98 -8.04 9.97
CA LEU A 14 7.85 -7.76 8.82
C LEU A 14 7.02 -7.38 7.59
N ARG A 15 5.86 -8.00 7.41
CA ARG A 15 4.92 -7.63 6.33
C ARG A 15 4.37 -6.21 6.53
N VAL A 16 4.02 -5.85 7.77
CA VAL A 16 3.60 -4.48 8.12
C VAL A 16 4.75 -3.50 7.90
N LEU A 17 5.97 -3.84 8.31
CA LEU A 17 7.15 -3.00 8.11
C LEU A 17 7.45 -2.80 6.61
N ALA A 18 7.36 -3.84 5.78
CA ALA A 18 7.45 -3.71 4.33
C ALA A 18 6.38 -2.78 3.76
N TYR A 19 5.13 -2.89 4.25
CA TYR A 19 4.05 -2.01 3.83
C TYR A 19 4.34 -0.54 4.19
N ILE A 20 4.82 -0.28 5.41
CA ILE A 20 5.22 1.07 5.83
C ILE A 20 6.30 1.61 4.90
N ILE A 21 7.35 0.82 4.62
CA ILE A 21 8.43 1.22 3.71
C ILE A 21 7.89 1.50 2.30
N ASP A 22 6.97 0.69 1.81
CA ASP A 22 6.36 0.87 0.48
C ASP A 22 5.51 2.16 0.40
N VAL A 23 4.91 2.61 1.51
CA VAL A 23 4.06 3.81 1.57
C VAL A 23 4.88 5.10 1.66
N ILE A 24 6.12 5.06 2.16
CA ILE A 24 6.96 6.26 2.34
C ILE A 24 7.06 7.11 1.06
N PRO A 25 7.37 6.57 -0.13
CA PRO A 25 7.45 7.39 -1.34
C PRO A 25 6.12 8.05 -1.70
N LEU A 26 5.00 7.35 -1.50
CA LEU A 26 3.67 7.91 -1.72
C LEU A 26 3.39 9.03 -0.70
N ALA A 27 3.73 8.84 0.57
CA ALA A 27 3.56 9.85 1.61
C ALA A 27 4.40 11.11 1.33
N ILE A 28 5.64 10.95 0.86
CA ILE A 28 6.52 12.06 0.48
C ILE A 28 5.91 12.86 -0.68
N LEU A 29 5.50 12.17 -1.76
CA LEU A 29 4.90 12.83 -2.93
C LEU A 29 3.62 13.58 -2.53
N THR A 30 2.75 12.94 -1.76
CA THR A 30 1.50 13.55 -1.30
C THR A 30 1.76 14.73 -0.36
N GLY A 31 2.77 14.64 0.51
CA GLY A 31 3.20 15.72 1.40
C GLY A 31 3.72 16.95 0.63
N ILE A 32 4.51 16.74 -0.44
CA ILE A 32 4.94 17.82 -1.34
C ILE A 32 3.73 18.47 -2.01
N GLY A 33 2.78 17.66 -2.50
CA GLY A 33 1.52 18.14 -3.07
C GLY A 33 0.72 19.00 -2.08
N TRP A 34 0.69 18.60 -0.81
CA TRP A 34 0.05 19.37 0.25
C TRP A 34 0.75 20.71 0.50
N LEU A 35 2.09 20.73 0.59
CA LEU A 35 2.84 21.98 0.80
C LEU A 35 2.63 23.00 -0.32
N LEU A 36 2.45 22.55 -1.56
CA LEU A 36 2.30 23.41 -2.73
C LEU A 36 0.83 23.70 -3.11
N GLY A 37 -0.11 22.95 -2.57
CA GLY A 37 -1.53 23.00 -2.93
C GLY A 37 -2.47 23.01 -1.73
N ALA A 38 -1.98 23.38 -0.56
CA ALA A 38 -2.77 23.49 0.67
C ALA A 38 -3.93 24.48 0.48
N PRO A 39 -5.07 24.21 1.13
CA PRO A 39 -6.20 25.13 1.10
C PRO A 39 -5.83 26.42 1.83
N GLU A 40 -6.26 27.55 1.27
CA GLU A 40 -6.06 28.87 1.86
C GLU A 40 -7.41 29.37 2.41
N THR A 41 -7.42 29.73 3.69
CA THR A 41 -8.61 30.31 4.33
C THR A 41 -8.42 31.81 4.48
N GLN A 42 -9.33 32.58 3.91
CA GLN A 42 -9.35 34.03 4.01
C GLN A 42 -10.67 34.49 4.64
N THR A 43 -10.59 35.43 5.57
CA THR A 43 -11.76 36.09 6.15
C THR A 43 -11.75 37.56 5.75
N VAL A 44 -12.79 37.99 5.05
CA VAL A 44 -12.96 39.38 4.63
C VAL A 44 -14.11 39.98 5.44
N THR A 45 -13.82 41.08 6.14
CA THR A 45 -14.84 41.88 6.82
C THR A 45 -15.28 43.02 5.91
N THR A 46 -16.54 42.99 5.51
CA THR A 46 -17.17 44.04 4.70
C THR A 46 -17.43 45.27 5.58
N GLY A 47 -17.39 46.48 5.00
CA GLY A 47 -17.61 47.75 5.72
C GLY A 47 -18.92 47.86 6.52
N ASN A 48 -19.88 46.96 6.28
CA ASN A 48 -21.14 46.87 7.03
C ASN A 48 -21.04 45.97 8.29
N GLY A 49 -19.83 45.52 8.67
CA GLY A 49 -19.60 44.67 9.86
C GLY A 49 -19.84 43.17 9.64
N PHE A 50 -20.15 42.74 8.41
CA PHE A 50 -20.32 41.32 8.08
C PHE A 50 -18.97 40.69 7.73
N SER A 51 -18.64 39.55 8.36
CA SER A 51 -17.43 38.79 8.06
C SER A 51 -17.76 37.54 7.25
N VAL A 52 -17.11 37.38 6.09
CA VAL A 52 -17.21 36.18 5.26
C VAL A 52 -15.89 35.44 5.32
N THR A 53 -15.94 34.18 5.74
CA THR A 53 -14.78 33.27 5.70
C THR A 53 -14.93 32.32 4.53
N THR A 54 -13.97 32.34 3.62
CA THR A 54 -13.89 31.46 2.46
C THR A 54 -12.64 30.62 2.55
N THR A 55 -12.76 29.32 2.33
CA THR A 55 -11.63 28.40 2.23
C THR A 55 -11.55 27.87 0.80
N SER A 56 -10.40 28.04 0.14
CA SER A 56 -10.17 27.47 -1.18
C SER A 56 -10.04 25.95 -1.11
N GLY A 57 -10.41 25.27 -2.20
CA GLY A 57 -10.17 23.83 -2.34
C GLY A 57 -8.69 23.51 -2.51
N LEU A 58 -8.37 22.21 -2.55
CA LEU A 58 -7.01 21.75 -2.82
C LEU A 58 -6.55 22.22 -4.20
N GLY A 59 -5.36 22.81 -4.24
CA GLY A 59 -4.77 23.37 -5.46
C GLY A 59 -4.40 22.29 -6.48
N ILE A 60 -4.18 22.70 -7.74
CA ILE A 60 -3.81 21.79 -8.83
C ILE A 60 -2.55 20.97 -8.52
N TRP A 61 -1.59 21.55 -7.79
CA TRP A 61 -0.37 20.87 -7.38
C TRP A 61 -0.64 19.68 -6.48
N TYR A 62 -1.60 19.79 -5.54
CA TYR A 62 -2.00 18.66 -4.71
C TYR A 62 -2.47 17.49 -5.57
N TRP A 63 -3.37 17.75 -6.51
CA TRP A 63 -3.93 16.70 -7.39
C TRP A 63 -2.89 16.07 -8.31
N LEU A 64 -1.95 16.87 -8.83
CA LEU A 64 -0.84 16.37 -9.66
C LEU A 64 0.06 15.40 -8.88
N PHE A 65 0.53 15.82 -7.70
CA PHE A 65 1.41 14.99 -6.87
C PHE A 65 0.69 13.78 -6.29
N TRP A 66 -0.60 13.91 -5.95
CA TRP A 66 -1.43 12.79 -5.52
C TRP A 66 -1.59 11.75 -6.63
N GLY A 67 -1.85 12.19 -7.87
CA GLY A 67 -1.91 11.32 -9.04
C GLY A 67 -0.58 10.59 -9.31
N LEU A 68 0.56 11.29 -9.20
CA LEU A 68 1.88 10.68 -9.31
C LEU A 68 2.14 9.65 -8.20
N GLY A 69 1.72 9.95 -6.97
CA GLY A 69 1.79 9.02 -5.84
C GLY A 69 1.00 7.74 -6.12
N LEU A 70 -0.22 7.85 -6.64
CA LEU A 70 -1.03 6.69 -7.02
C LEU A 70 -0.38 5.87 -8.14
N LEU A 71 0.15 6.52 -9.17
CA LEU A 71 0.85 5.82 -10.26
C LEU A 71 2.05 5.03 -9.73
N TRP A 72 2.84 5.65 -8.85
CA TRP A 72 3.96 4.99 -8.17
C TRP A 72 3.50 3.79 -7.35
N TRP A 73 2.39 3.94 -6.60
CA TRP A 73 1.84 2.88 -5.77
C TRP A 73 1.37 1.67 -6.59
N VAL A 74 0.64 1.90 -7.67
CA VAL A 74 0.20 0.85 -8.60
C VAL A 74 1.40 0.19 -9.28
N TYR A 75 2.42 0.95 -9.64
CA TYR A 75 3.65 0.41 -10.20
C TYR A 75 4.40 -0.48 -9.18
N ASN A 76 4.62 -0.01 -7.95
CA ASN A 76 5.37 -0.77 -6.95
C ASN A 76 4.60 -2.00 -6.43
N LYS A 77 3.31 -1.86 -6.11
CA LYS A 77 2.51 -2.96 -5.55
C LYS A 77 1.83 -3.83 -6.60
N GLY A 78 1.36 -3.26 -7.70
CA GLY A 78 0.70 -4.02 -8.76
C GLY A 78 1.73 -4.65 -9.70
N TYR A 79 2.62 -3.83 -10.26
CA TYR A 79 3.55 -4.28 -11.29
C TYR A 79 4.79 -4.99 -10.74
N LEU A 80 5.57 -4.36 -9.86
CA LEU A 80 6.79 -4.97 -9.32
C LEU A 80 6.48 -6.21 -8.48
N GLU A 81 5.49 -6.16 -7.59
CA GLU A 81 5.13 -7.34 -6.80
C GLU A 81 4.57 -8.48 -7.67
N GLY A 82 3.80 -8.17 -8.72
CA GLY A 82 3.23 -9.17 -9.62
C GLY A 82 4.22 -9.80 -10.60
N THR A 83 5.22 -9.06 -11.05
CA THR A 83 6.23 -9.52 -12.02
C THR A 83 7.49 -10.05 -11.34
N THR A 84 7.97 -9.36 -10.31
CA THR A 84 9.26 -9.59 -9.66
C THR A 84 9.10 -10.32 -8.32
N THR A 85 7.88 -10.64 -7.87
CA THR A 85 7.55 -11.23 -6.54
C THR A 85 7.90 -10.35 -5.34
N GLN A 86 8.54 -9.21 -5.55
CA GLN A 86 9.07 -8.34 -4.51
C GLN A 86 8.66 -6.89 -4.80
N SER A 87 8.00 -6.25 -3.83
CA SER A 87 7.92 -4.79 -3.76
C SER A 87 9.21 -4.21 -3.17
N ILE A 88 9.44 -2.90 -3.28
CA ILE A 88 10.65 -2.24 -2.75
C ILE A 88 10.84 -2.51 -1.24
N GLY A 89 9.78 -2.38 -0.45
CA GLY A 89 9.81 -2.66 0.99
C GLY A 89 10.02 -4.13 1.31
N LYS A 90 9.50 -5.04 0.47
CA LYS A 90 9.77 -6.48 0.60
C LYS A 90 11.22 -6.83 0.23
N LYS A 91 11.75 -6.21 -0.83
CA LYS A 91 13.16 -6.34 -1.23
C LYS A 91 14.11 -5.85 -0.15
N ALA A 92 13.78 -4.72 0.49
CA ALA A 92 14.57 -4.17 1.60
C ALA A 92 14.61 -5.09 2.83
N LEU A 93 13.57 -5.92 3.02
CA LEU A 93 13.45 -6.84 4.15
C LEU A 93 13.73 -8.31 3.80
N GLY A 94 14.22 -8.60 2.59
CA GLY A 94 14.51 -9.97 2.14
C GLY A 94 13.26 -10.85 2.07
N MET A 95 12.13 -10.29 1.63
CA MET A 95 10.87 -11.02 1.49
C MET A 95 10.45 -11.11 0.03
N HIS A 96 9.84 -12.23 -0.33
CA HIS A 96 9.27 -12.45 -1.65
C HIS A 96 7.88 -13.10 -1.54
N THR A 97 7.01 -12.79 -2.49
CA THR A 97 5.64 -13.31 -2.56
C THR A 97 5.44 -14.14 -3.81
N VAL A 98 5.10 -15.42 -3.60
CA VAL A 98 4.90 -16.39 -4.67
C VAL A 98 3.56 -17.10 -4.51
N GLY A 99 3.05 -17.67 -5.60
CA GLY A 99 1.84 -18.50 -5.57
C GLY A 99 2.07 -19.77 -4.77
N GLN A 100 1.09 -20.14 -3.92
CA GLN A 100 1.12 -21.29 -3.02
C GLN A 100 1.19 -22.64 -3.76
N MET A 101 0.70 -22.69 -5.00
CA MET A 101 0.64 -23.93 -5.79
C MET A 101 1.91 -24.17 -6.60
N ASP A 102 2.48 -23.13 -7.20
CA ASP A 102 3.52 -23.30 -8.24
C ASP A 102 4.85 -22.59 -7.91
N GLY A 103 4.91 -21.80 -6.82
CA GLY A 103 6.10 -20.98 -6.50
C GLY A 103 6.39 -19.87 -7.52
N GLN A 104 5.50 -19.68 -8.49
CA GLN A 104 5.62 -18.71 -9.59
C GLN A 104 5.17 -17.30 -9.15
N PRO A 105 5.65 -16.24 -9.83
CA PRO A 105 5.11 -14.89 -9.68
C PRO A 105 3.62 -14.85 -9.98
N LEU A 106 2.87 -14.12 -9.16
CA LEU A 106 1.40 -14.05 -9.23
C LEU A 106 0.87 -13.43 -10.54
N GLY A 107 1.71 -12.69 -11.28
CA GLY A 107 1.28 -11.91 -12.43
C GLY A 107 0.58 -10.61 -12.03
N PHE A 108 0.59 -9.63 -12.94
CA PHE A 108 0.08 -8.28 -12.69
C PHE A 108 -1.39 -8.25 -12.26
N GLY A 109 -2.26 -8.98 -12.97
CA GLY A 109 -3.71 -8.96 -12.70
C GLY A 109 -4.05 -9.47 -11.30
N THR A 110 -3.41 -10.55 -10.87
CA THR A 110 -3.61 -11.18 -9.56
C THR A 110 -3.01 -10.33 -8.44
N ALA A 111 -1.83 -9.72 -8.66
CA ALA A 111 -1.23 -8.78 -7.73
C ALA A 111 -2.04 -7.48 -7.57
N PHE A 112 -2.62 -6.97 -8.66
CA PHE A 112 -3.51 -5.82 -8.62
C PHE A 112 -4.83 -6.14 -7.89
N GLY A 113 -5.44 -7.30 -8.16
CA GLY A 113 -6.59 -7.79 -7.41
C GLY A 113 -6.27 -7.93 -5.92
N ARG A 114 -5.08 -8.41 -5.58
CA ARG A 114 -4.59 -8.49 -4.20
C ARG A 114 -4.46 -7.12 -3.54
N LEU A 115 -4.03 -6.10 -4.29
CA LEU A 115 -3.99 -4.73 -3.80
C LEU A 115 -5.39 -4.20 -3.48
N LEU A 116 -6.38 -4.45 -4.35
CA LEU A 116 -7.77 -4.07 -4.09
C LEU A 116 -8.35 -4.80 -2.87
N LEU A 117 -8.09 -6.10 -2.76
CA LEU A 117 -8.51 -6.90 -1.60
C LEU A 117 -7.87 -6.41 -0.31
N LEU A 118 -6.62 -5.94 -0.35
CA LEU A 118 -5.97 -5.31 0.80
C LEU A 118 -6.73 -4.05 1.25
N TYR A 119 -7.20 -3.21 0.33
CA TYR A 119 -8.02 -2.04 0.68
C TYR A 119 -9.36 -2.45 1.30
N VAL A 120 -9.97 -3.54 0.83
CA VAL A 120 -11.17 -4.11 1.45
C VAL A 120 -10.86 -4.65 2.86
N ASP A 121 -9.72 -5.31 3.06
CA ASP A 121 -9.26 -5.79 4.37
C ASP A 121 -9.03 -4.61 5.35
N PHE A 122 -8.56 -3.46 4.86
CA PHE A 122 -8.47 -2.22 5.64
C PHE A 122 -9.85 -1.61 5.96
N PHE A 123 -10.79 -1.66 5.00
CA PHE A 123 -12.14 -1.12 5.16
C PHE A 123 -12.98 -1.91 6.17
N ILE A 124 -12.77 -3.23 6.27
CA ILE A 124 -13.38 -4.10 7.28
C ILE A 124 -12.57 -4.02 8.60
N CYS A 125 -12.45 -2.79 9.13
CA CYS A 125 -11.94 -2.48 10.47
C CYS A 125 -10.56 -3.07 10.83
N TYR A 126 -9.61 -3.16 9.89
CA TYR A 126 -8.26 -3.73 10.11
C TYR A 126 -8.23 -5.20 10.59
N VAL A 127 -9.39 -5.85 10.74
CA VAL A 127 -9.49 -7.24 11.23
C VAL A 127 -8.89 -8.21 10.22
N GLY A 128 -9.06 -7.93 8.92
CA GLY A 128 -8.44 -8.72 7.84
C GLY A 128 -6.90 -8.64 7.84
N VAL A 129 -6.34 -7.50 8.26
CA VAL A 129 -4.89 -7.27 8.38
C VAL A 129 -4.32 -7.89 9.66
N LEU A 130 -5.08 -7.97 10.75
CA LEU A 130 -4.66 -8.56 12.04
C LEU A 130 -4.78 -10.10 12.08
N TRP A 131 -5.56 -10.69 11.16
CA TRP A 131 -5.75 -12.14 11.05
C TRP A 131 -4.48 -13.01 10.99
N PRO A 132 -3.39 -12.59 10.31
CA PRO A 132 -2.16 -13.38 10.23
C PRO A 132 -1.46 -13.58 11.59
N ILE A 133 -1.89 -12.87 12.65
CA ILE A 133 -1.36 -13.05 14.01
C ILE A 133 -1.85 -14.39 14.61
N TRP A 134 -3.03 -14.87 14.22
CA TRP A 134 -3.68 -16.07 14.77
C TRP A 134 -3.75 -17.24 13.78
N ASP A 135 -3.47 -17.00 12.49
CA ASP A 135 -3.51 -18.04 11.45
C ASP A 135 -2.19 -18.82 11.34
N LYS A 136 -2.27 -20.16 11.24
CA LYS A 136 -1.11 -21.08 11.18
C LYS A 136 -0.23 -20.84 9.96
N ASP A 137 -0.82 -20.36 8.86
CA ASP A 137 -0.11 -20.07 7.60
C ASP A 137 0.27 -18.58 7.46
N ARG A 138 -0.05 -17.75 8.48
CA ARG A 138 0.19 -16.29 8.51
C ARG A 138 -0.32 -15.57 7.25
N GLN A 139 -1.49 -15.96 6.75
CA GLN A 139 -2.12 -15.38 5.56
C GLN A 139 -3.10 -14.24 5.94
N CYS A 140 -3.14 -13.15 5.17
CA CYS A 140 -4.22 -12.16 5.30
C CYS A 140 -5.56 -12.75 4.80
N LEU A 141 -6.65 -12.48 5.53
CA LEU A 141 -7.94 -13.19 5.47
C LEU A 141 -8.56 -13.29 4.06
N LEU A 142 -8.55 -12.20 3.29
CA LEU A 142 -9.09 -12.17 1.91
C LEU A 142 -7.98 -12.03 0.86
N SER A 143 -6.99 -11.15 1.09
CA SER A 143 -5.84 -10.95 0.19
C SER A 143 -5.13 -12.25 -0.17
N ASP A 144 -4.66 -13.01 0.82
CA ASP A 144 -3.78 -14.17 0.57
C ASP A 144 -4.60 -15.45 0.35
N LYS A 145 -5.80 -15.59 0.95
CA LYS A 145 -6.68 -16.75 0.72
C LYS A 145 -7.31 -16.79 -0.67
N ILE A 146 -7.73 -15.65 -1.22
CA ILE A 146 -8.32 -15.59 -2.56
C ILE A 146 -7.24 -15.76 -3.63
N THR A 147 -6.05 -15.19 -3.40
CA THR A 147 -4.96 -15.25 -4.37
C THR A 147 -4.04 -16.45 -4.20
N LYS A 148 -4.26 -17.28 -3.17
CA LYS A 148 -3.36 -18.37 -2.77
C LYS A 148 -1.91 -17.89 -2.73
N ALA A 149 -1.66 -16.73 -2.12
CA ALA A 149 -0.33 -16.14 -2.05
C ALA A 149 0.36 -16.52 -0.73
N VAL A 150 1.66 -16.83 -0.80
CA VAL A 150 2.48 -17.06 0.39
C VAL A 150 3.70 -16.13 0.36
N VAL A 151 4.01 -15.53 1.51
CA VAL A 151 5.18 -14.66 1.68
C VAL A 151 6.24 -15.39 2.48
N TYR A 152 7.39 -15.54 1.85
CA TYR A 152 8.57 -16.19 2.37
C TYR A 152 9.61 -15.14 2.78
N LYS A 153 10.40 -15.46 3.81
CA LYS A 153 11.54 -14.66 4.25
C LYS A 153 12.81 -15.46 4.01
N ASP A 154 13.76 -14.85 3.31
CA ASP A 154 15.11 -15.37 3.10
C ASP A 154 16.03 -15.13 4.32
#